data_AF-A0A7K4ECP5-F1
#
_entry.id   AF-A0A7K4ECP5-F1
#
_cell.length_a   1.000
_cell.length_b   1.000
_cell.length_c   1.000
_cell.angle_alpha   90.00
_cell.angle_beta   90.00
_cell.angle_gamma   90.00
#
_symmetry.space_group_name_H-M   'P 1'
#
loop_
_entity.id
_entity.type
_entity.pdbx_description
1 polymer ?
#
loop_
_entity_poly.entity_id
_entity_poly.type
_entity_poly.pdbx_seq_one_letter_code
_entity_poly.pdbx_strand_id
1 'polypeptide(L)' 'MVINIRMQRIHDDLETTADGMEQLARGLAGHAVYLQHSVHAGDAVEVRARVSGLTDSINKLRAVANSIELR' A
#
# COMPACT_ATOMS: atom_id res chain seq x y z
N MET A 1 17.96 13.68 -25.07
CA MET A 1 16.78 13.31 -24.29
C MET A 1 17.05 13.73 -22.85
N VAL A 2 16.31 14.71 -22.32
CA VAL A 2 16.53 15.24 -20.96
C VAL A 2 15.60 14.46 -20.04
N ILE A 3 16.14 13.49 -19.32
CA ILE A 3 15.40 12.81 -18.25
C ILE A 3 14.98 13.88 -17.25
N ASN A 4 13.69 14.03 -17.00
CA ASN A 4 13.22 14.90 -15.92
C ASN A 4 13.49 14.21 -14.57
N ILE A 5 14.70 14.39 -14.05
CA ILE A 5 15.21 13.77 -12.80
C ILE A 5 14.24 13.97 -11.63
N ARG A 6 13.54 15.12 -11.59
CA ARG A 6 12.53 15.39 -10.55
C ARG A 6 11.33 14.45 -10.67
N MET A 7 10.82 14.24 -11.88
CA MET A 7 9.69 13.34 -12.12
C MET A 7 10.08 11.88 -11.85
N GLN A 8 11.30 11.47 -12.22
CA GLN A 8 11.83 10.14 -11.88
C GLN A 8 11.90 9.93 -10.36
N ARG A 9 12.41 10.91 -9.61
CA ARG A 9 12.45 10.80 -8.15
C ARG A 9 11.05 10.71 -7.53
N ILE A 10 10.08 11.46 -8.05
CA ILE A 10 8.68 11.36 -7.57
C ILE A 10 8.10 9.99 -7.86
N HIS A 11 8.36 9.42 -9.06
CA HIS A 11 7.98 8.04 -9.38
C HIS A 11 8.56 7.06 -8.36
N ASP A 12 9.86 7.14 -8.10
CA ASP A 12 10.56 6.21 -7.19
C ASP A 12 10.07 6.35 -5.74
N ASP A 13 9.81 7.58 -5.29
CA ASP A 13 9.25 7.86 -3.96
C ASP A 13 7.83 7.27 -3.81
N LEU A 14 7.00 7.34 -4.86
CA LEU A 14 5.65 6.77 -4.86
C LEU A 14 5.67 5.25 -4.81
N GLU A 15 6.51 4.59 -5.61
CA GLU A 15 6.68 3.13 -5.58
C GLU A 15 7.23 2.67 -4.23
N THR A 16 8.26 3.34 -3.71
CA THR A 16 8.82 3.02 -2.38
C THR A 16 7.77 3.16 -1.27
N THR A 17 6.94 4.20 -1.34
CA THR A 17 5.85 4.40 -0.38
C THR A 17 4.80 3.30 -0.49
N ALA A 18 4.42 2.94 -1.72
CA ALA A 18 3.47 1.86 -1.98
C ALA A 18 3.97 0.51 -1.44
N ASP A 19 5.26 0.21 -1.60
CA ASP A 19 5.89 -1.01 -1.07
C ASP A 19 5.91 -1.04 0.46
N GLY A 20 6.22 0.08 1.10
CA GLY A 20 6.15 0.23 2.55
C GLY A 20 4.73 0.00 3.09
N MET A 21 3.73 0.58 2.42
CA MET A 21 2.33 0.37 2.75
C MET A 21 1.90 -1.09 2.56
N GLU A 22 2.42 -1.77 1.54
CA GLU A 22 2.10 -3.17 1.27
C GLU A 22 2.66 -4.11 2.36
N GLN A 23 3.86 -3.82 2.88
CA GLN A 23 4.41 -4.52 4.04
C GLN A 23 3.52 -4.35 5.28
N LEU A 24 3.03 -3.13 5.54
CA LEU A 24 2.10 -2.86 6.65
C LEU A 24 0.76 -3.60 6.45
N ALA A 25 0.20 -3.57 5.24
CA ALA A 25 -1.03 -4.27 4.92
C ALA A 25 -0.90 -5.79 5.13
N ARG A 26 0.23 -6.39 4.72
CA ARG A 26 0.52 -7.81 5.00
C ARG A 26 0.60 -8.11 6.49
N GLY A 27 1.29 -7.27 7.27
CA GLY A 27 1.37 -7.43 8.73
C GLY A 27 0.00 -7.36 9.40
N LEU A 28 -0.83 -6.38 9.02
CA LEU A 28 -2.19 -6.23 9.52
C LEU A 28 -3.10 -7.40 9.10
N ALA A 29 -2.94 -7.92 7.88
CA ALA A 29 -3.69 -9.08 7.43
C ALA A 29 -3.36 -10.33 8.28
N GLY A 30 -2.07 -10.56 8.57
CA GLY A 30 -1.65 -11.63 9.48
C GLY A 30 -2.21 -11.44 10.89
N HIS A 31 -2.23 -10.20 11.38
CA HIS A 31 -2.82 -9.88 12.68
C HIS A 31 -4.34 -10.11 12.70
N ALA A 32 -5.06 -9.78 11.63
CA ALA A 32 -6.49 -10.07 11.51
C ALA A 32 -6.79 -11.58 11.58
N VAL A 33 -5.93 -12.42 10.97
CA VAL A 33 -6.03 -13.88 11.09
C VAL A 33 -5.85 -14.31 12.54
N TYR A 34 -4.87 -13.76 13.25
CA TYR A 34 -4.70 -14.03 14.68
C TYR A 34 -5.95 -13.63 15.48
N LEU A 35 -6.46 -12.41 15.29
CA LEU A 35 -7.64 -11.90 16.00
C LEU A 35 -8.88 -12.75 15.75
N GLN A 36 -9.06 -13.24 14.53
CA GLN A 36 -10.18 -14.10 14.13
C GLN A 36 -10.27 -15.40 14.95
N HIS A 37 -9.13 -15.90 15.43
CA HIS A 37 -9.02 -17.13 16.23
C HIS A 37 -8.84 -16.84 17.73
N SER A 38 -8.99 -15.58 18.15
CA SER A 38 -8.90 -15.14 19.53
C SER A 38 -10.29 -14.75 20.08
N VAL A 39 -10.34 -14.30 21.33
CA VAL A 39 -11.54 -13.68 21.92
C VAL A 39 -11.94 -12.35 21.22
N HIS A 40 -11.06 -11.80 20.38
CA HIS A 40 -11.22 -10.55 19.65
C HIS A 40 -11.64 -10.74 18.18
N ALA A 41 -12.42 -11.78 17.88
CA ALA A 41 -12.85 -12.07 16.50
C ALA A 41 -13.63 -10.91 15.83
N GLY A 42 -14.29 -10.04 16.62
CA GLY A 42 -14.93 -8.82 16.12
C GLY A 42 -13.93 -7.83 15.52
N ASP A 43 -12.80 -7.62 16.19
CA ASP A 43 -11.76 -6.67 15.77
C ASP A 43 -11.10 -7.12 14.46
N ALA A 44 -11.09 -8.43 14.18
CA ALA A 44 -10.60 -8.98 12.92
C ALA A 44 -11.36 -8.43 11.69
N VAL A 45 -12.66 -8.14 11.81
CA VAL A 45 -13.46 -7.54 10.72
C VAL A 45 -12.98 -6.13 10.43
N GLU A 46 -12.76 -5.33 11.48
CA GLU A 46 -12.29 -3.95 11.33
C GLU A 46 -10.88 -3.91 10.74
N VAL A 47 -9.97 -4.75 11.21
CA VAL A 47 -8.59 -4.81 10.68
C VAL A 47 -8.61 -5.22 9.21
N ARG A 48 -9.45 -6.18 8.79
CA ARG A 48 -9.62 -6.54 7.38
C ARG A 48 -10.12 -5.38 6.52
N ALA A 49 -11.08 -4.60 7.02
CA ALA A 49 -11.56 -3.40 6.31
C ALA A 49 -10.45 -2.36 6.12
N ARG A 50 -9.62 -2.14 7.16
CA ARG A 50 -8.45 -1.26 7.09
C ARG A 50 -7.41 -1.75 6.08
N VAL A 51 -7.15 -3.06 6.04
CA VAL A 51 -6.26 -3.68 5.03
C VAL A 51 -6.78 -3.43 3.62
N SER A 52 -8.09 -3.62 3.38
CA SER A 52 -8.70 -3.35 2.07
C SER A 52 -8.47 -1.89 1.64
N GLY A 53 -8.71 -0.93 2.53
CA GLY A 53 -8.51 0.50 2.22
C GLY A 53 -7.03 0.86 1.96
N LEU A 54 -6.09 0.18 2.66
CA LEU A 54 -4.65 0.31 2.37
C LEU A 54 -4.32 -0.23 0.97
N THR A 55 -4.84 -1.41 0.61
CA THR A 55 -4.66 -1.98 -0.74
C THR A 55 -5.17 -1.05 -1.84
N ASP A 56 -6.35 -0.43 -1.65
CA ASP A 56 -6.88 0.55 -2.60
C ASP A 56 -5.97 1.78 -2.72
N SER A 57 -5.39 2.23 -1.61
CA SER A 57 -4.49 3.38 -1.58
C SER A 57 -3.15 3.08 -2.26
N ILE A 58 -2.60 1.88 -2.03
CA ILE A 58 -1.39 1.36 -2.72
C ILE A 58 -1.61 1.33 -4.23
N ASN A 59 -2.75 0.78 -4.67
CA ASN A 59 -3.09 0.71 -6.09
C ASN A 59 -3.18 2.10 -6.73
N LYS A 60 -3.73 3.09 -6.01
CA LYS A 60 -3.77 4.48 -6.47
C LYS A 60 -2.38 5.12 -6.56
N LEU A 61 -1.50 4.89 -5.58
CA LEU A 61 -0.12 5.38 -5.63
C LEU A 61 0.62 4.83 -6.84
N ARG A 62 0.54 3.51 -7.07
CA ARG A 62 1.15 2.86 -8.24
C ARG A 62 0.53 3.34 -9.55
N ALA A 63 -0.78 3.60 -9.59
CA ALA A 63 -1.41 4.19 -10.78
C ALA A 63 -0.86 5.59 -11.10
N VAL A 64 -0.66 6.43 -10.08
CA VAL A 64 -0.05 7.76 -10.26
C VAL A 64 1.41 7.63 -10.68
N ALA A 65 2.20 6.77 -10.04
CA ALA A 65 3.59 6.53 -10.43
C ALA A 65 3.69 6.11 -11.90
N ASN A 66 2.89 5.12 -12.33
CA ASN A 66 2.84 4.66 -13.71
C ASN A 66 2.38 5.73 -14.72
N SER A 67 1.64 6.75 -14.28
CA SER A 67 1.23 7.87 -15.15
C SER A 67 2.36 8.89 -15.40
N ILE A 68 3.45 8.83 -14.61
CA ILE A 68 4.63 9.65 -14.82
C ILE A 68 5.40 9.07 -16.00
N GLU A 69 5.16 9.61 -17.20
CA GLU A 69 5.94 9.24 -18.39
C GLU A 69 7.42 9.59 -18.17
N LEU A 70 8.25 8.56 -18.02
CA LEU A 70 9.71 8.65 -18.03
C LEU A 70 10.19 8.81 -19.49
N ARG A 71 10.03 10.01 -20.07
CA ARG A 71 10.66 10.39 -21.35
C ARG A 71 11.91 11.24 -21.15
#